data_AF-A0A081RPG7-F1
#
_entry.id   AF-A0A081RPG7-F1
#
_cell.length_a   1.000
_cell.length_b   1.000
_cell.length_c   1.000
_cell.angle_alpha   90.00
_cell.angle_beta   90.00
_cell.angle_gamma   90.00
#
_symmetry.space_group_name_H-M   'P 1'
#
loop_
_entity.id
_entity.type
_entity.pdbx_description
1 polymer ?
#
loop_
_entity_poly.entity_id
_entity_poly.type
_entity_poly.pdbx_seq_one_letter_code
_entity_poly.pdbx_strand_id
1 'polypeptide(L)'
;MASLIVIPIVIVAIVGLSGYLLYKYFIYDLMCKRAINNALQKYNIKKTPFEIIKEYYHNKGENISHKEIQSLEKNYRKNGPDEFLTMYDAIRESKRERSKD
;
A
#
# COMPACT_ATOMS: atom_id res chain seq x y z
N MET A 1 21.07 18.64 42.43
CA MET A 1 20.80 17.19 42.47
C MET A 1 19.63 16.78 41.58
N ALA A 2 18.49 17.50 41.55
CA ALA A 2 17.33 17.15 40.71
C ALA A 2 17.61 17.13 39.18
N SER A 3 18.40 18.09 38.66
CA SER A 3 18.72 18.18 37.22
C SER A 3 19.41 16.93 36.65
N LEU A 4 20.29 16.28 37.44
CA LEU A 4 20.99 15.05 37.04
C LEU A 4 20.05 13.85 36.81
N ILE A 5 18.87 13.86 37.44
CA ILE A 5 17.87 12.79 37.30
C ILE A 5 16.87 13.13 36.18
N VAL A 6 16.54 14.42 36.01
CA VAL A 6 15.54 14.86 35.01
C VAL A 6 16.06 14.70 33.57
N ILE A 7 17.32 15.07 33.31
CA ILE A 7 17.91 15.00 31.97
C ILE A 7 17.82 13.58 31.34
N PRO A 8 18.24 12.49 32.01
CA PRO A 8 18.17 11.16 31.41
C PRO A 8 16.72 10.68 31.19
N ILE A 9 15.79 11.04 32.07
CA ILE A 9 14.36 10.69 31.92
C ILE A 9 13.78 11.34 30.65
N VAL A 10 14.10 12.62 30.43
CA VAL A 10 13.63 13.36 29.24
C VAL A 10 14.23 12.75 27.96
N ILE A 11 15.50 12.36 27.97
CA ILE A 11 16.14 11.71 26.82
C ILE A 11 15.44 10.38 26.50
N VAL A 12 15.18 9.53 27.50
CA VAL A 12 14.48 8.26 27.31
C VAL A 12 13.06 8.48 26.77
N ALA A 13 12.35 9.49 27.27
CA ALA A 13 11.02 9.84 26.78
C ALA A 13 11.05 10.27 25.31
N ILE A 14 11.99 11.14 24.91
CA ILE A 14 12.15 11.60 23.53
C ILE A 14 12.50 10.43 22.61
N VAL A 15 13.44 9.57 22.99
CA VAL A 15 13.84 8.41 22.19
C VAL A 15 12.70 7.41 22.06
N GLY A 16 11.97 7.14 23.14
CA GLY A 16 10.80 6.25 23.13
C GLY A 16 9.69 6.75 22.22
N LEU A 17 9.32 8.04 22.31
CA LEU A 17 8.34 8.65 21.42
C LEU A 17 8.81 8.64 19.96
N SER A 18 10.07 9.02 19.72
CA SER A 18 10.62 9.11 18.36
C SER A 18 10.67 7.72 17.71
N GLY A 19 11.10 6.70 18.46
CA GLY A 19 11.11 5.31 18.01
C GLY A 19 9.71 4.79 17.70
N TYR A 20 8.72 5.09 18.55
CA TYR A 20 7.33 4.71 18.29
C TYR A 20 6.76 5.35 17.02
N LEU A 21 7.03 6.65 16.81
CA LEU A 21 6.60 7.37 15.61
C LEU A 21 7.28 6.80 14.36
N LEU A 22 8.60 6.56 14.40
CA LEU A 22 9.33 5.92 13.30
C LEU A 22 8.77 4.54 12.94
N TYR A 23 8.49 3.70 13.95
CA TYR A 23 7.88 2.39 13.73
C TYR A 23 6.51 2.50 13.08
N LYS A 24 5.64 3.35 13.63
CA LYS A 24 4.24 3.50 13.20
C LYS A 24 4.13 4.08 11.78
N TYR A 25 4.96 5.05 11.42
CA TYR A 25 4.82 5.73 10.13
C TYR A 25 5.70 5.14 9.04
N PHE A 26 6.91 4.68 9.36
CA PHE A 26 7.87 4.22 8.35
C PHE A 26 7.86 2.70 8.18
N ILE A 27 8.01 1.96 9.29
CA ILE A 27 8.08 0.49 9.23
C ILE A 27 6.74 -0.12 8.84
N TYR A 28 5.63 0.41 9.37
CA TYR A 28 4.29 -0.06 9.03
C TYR A 28 3.96 0.14 7.54
N ASP A 29 4.26 1.32 6.97
CA ASP A 29 4.02 1.60 5.55
C ASP A 29 4.87 0.70 4.64
N LEU A 30 6.12 0.44 5.04
CA LEU A 30 7.04 -0.43 4.30
C LEU A 30 6.60 -1.90 4.36
N MET A 31 6.17 -2.37 5.52
CA MET A 31 5.59 -3.70 5.71
C MET A 31 4.36 -3.91 4.82
N CYS A 32 3.44 -2.94 4.77
CA CYS A 32 2.24 -3.02 3.93
C CYS A 32 2.59 -3.10 2.45
N LYS A 33 3.54 -2.28 1.96
CA LYS A 33 4.02 -2.35 0.57
C LYS A 33 4.61 -3.72 0.24
N ARG A 34 5.46 -4.26 1.13
CA ARG A 34 6.06 -5.59 0.95
C ARG A 34 5.02 -6.71 0.98
N ALA A 35 4.06 -6.65 1.90
CA ALA A 35 3.01 -7.65 2.02
C ALA A 35 2.19 -7.75 0.73
N ILE A 36 1.83 -6.60 0.15
CA ILE A 36 1.05 -6.55 -1.10
C ILE A 36 1.87 -7.02 -2.29
N ASN A 37 3.13 -6.58 -2.43
CA ASN A 37 3.99 -7.09 -3.49
C ASN A 37 4.21 -8.61 -3.37
N ASN A 38 4.43 -9.13 -2.16
CA ASN A 38 4.58 -10.56 -1.94
C ASN A 38 3.29 -11.32 -2.25
N ALA A 39 2.13 -10.77 -1.92
CA ALA A 39 0.84 -11.36 -2.28
C ALA A 39 0.69 -11.41 -3.80
N LEU A 40 0.89 -10.29 -4.51
CA LEU A 40 0.84 -10.24 -5.97
C LEU A 40 1.83 -11.22 -6.63
N GLN A 41 3.06 -11.30 -6.10
CA GLN A 41 4.07 -12.24 -6.58
C GLN A 41 3.67 -13.71 -6.34
N LYS A 42 3.02 -14.00 -5.20
CA LYS A 42 2.49 -15.34 -4.88
C LYS A 42 1.44 -15.79 -5.91
N TYR A 43 0.63 -14.86 -6.42
CA TYR A 43 -0.33 -15.11 -7.49
C TYR A 43 0.26 -14.99 -8.91
N ASN A 44 1.60 -14.91 -9.05
CA ASN A 44 2.31 -14.75 -10.31
C ASN A 44 1.95 -13.46 -11.08
N ILE A 45 1.40 -12.46 -10.38
CA ILE A 45 1.04 -11.18 -10.95
C ILE A 45 2.30 -10.31 -11.00
N LYS A 46 2.87 -10.16 -12.21
CA LYS A 46 4.03 -9.28 -12.44
C LYS A 46 3.69 -7.79 -12.44
N LYS A 47 2.40 -7.44 -12.44
CA LYS A 47 1.92 -6.05 -12.48
C LYS A 47 1.96 -5.42 -11.10
N THR A 48 2.33 -4.14 -11.06
CA THR A 48 2.32 -3.36 -9.82
C THR A 48 0.89 -3.00 -9.40
N PRO A 49 0.63 -2.76 -8.10
CA PRO A 49 -0.68 -2.28 -7.63
C PRO A 49 -1.18 -1.04 -8.40
N PHE A 50 -0.25 -0.13 -8.74
CA PHE A 50 -0.51 1.06 -9.53
C PHE A 50 -1.00 0.75 -10.94
N GLU A 51 -0.36 -0.20 -11.63
CA GLU A 51 -0.75 -0.65 -12.97
C GLU A 51 -2.09 -1.37 -12.96
N ILE A 52 -2.35 -2.20 -11.94
CA ILE A 52 -3.63 -2.89 -11.77
C ILE A 52 -4.77 -1.88 -11.65
N ILE A 53 -4.62 -0.86 -10.80
CA ILE A 53 -5.63 0.20 -10.67
C ILE A 53 -5.80 0.94 -12.02
N LYS A 54 -4.70 1.37 -12.63
CA LYS A 54 -4.74 2.11 -13.90
C LYS A 54 -5.52 1.34 -14.98
N GLU A 55 -5.23 0.06 -15.14
CA GLU A 55 -5.85 -0.79 -16.15
C GLU A 55 -7.30 -1.15 -15.82
N TYR A 56 -7.63 -1.32 -14.54
CA TYR A 56 -9.01 -1.56 -14.09
C TYR A 56 -9.94 -0.40 -14.46
N TYR A 57 -9.53 0.83 -14.15
CA TYR A 57 -10.31 2.03 -14.47
C TYR A 57 -10.32 2.33 -15.98
N HIS A 58 -9.20 2.12 -16.67
CA HIS A 58 -9.16 2.23 -18.12
C HIS A 58 -10.12 1.23 -18.81
N ASN A 59 -10.23 -0.01 -18.31
CA ASN A 59 -11.19 -0.99 -18.81
C ASN A 59 -12.65 -0.59 -18.55
N LYS A 60 -12.92 0.20 -17.51
CA LYS A 60 -14.24 0.79 -17.25
C LYS A 60 -14.53 2.05 -18.07
N GLY A 61 -13.56 2.56 -18.84
CA GLY A 61 -13.69 3.82 -19.59
C GLY A 61 -13.40 5.07 -18.76
N GLU A 62 -12.85 4.93 -17.55
CA GLU A 62 -12.48 6.04 -16.68
C GLU A 62 -10.96 6.30 -16.77
N ASN A 63 -10.57 7.52 -17.19
CA ASN A 63 -9.18 7.95 -17.19
C ASN A 63 -8.86 8.71 -15.90
N ILE A 64 -8.34 7.99 -14.91
CA ILE A 64 -7.91 8.55 -13.62
C ILE A 64 -6.50 9.12 -13.67
N SER A 65 -6.29 10.24 -12.97
CA SER A 65 -5.00 10.91 -12.89
C SER A 65 -4.01 10.14 -12.00
N HIS A 66 -2.70 10.29 -12.24
CA HIS A 66 -1.66 9.65 -11.41
C HIS A 66 -1.76 9.99 -9.93
N LYS A 67 -2.19 11.21 -9.58
CA LYS A 67 -2.40 11.60 -8.18
C LYS A 67 -3.57 10.85 -7.55
N GLU A 68 -4.63 10.61 -8.32
CA GLU A 68 -5.80 9.85 -7.86
C GLU A 68 -5.45 8.38 -7.69
N ILE A 69 -4.72 7.79 -8.64
CA ILE A 69 -4.22 6.41 -8.53
C ILE A 69 -3.40 6.24 -7.24
N GLN A 70 -2.52 7.20 -6.92
CA GLN A 70 -1.71 7.13 -5.71
C GLN A 70 -2.55 7.26 -4.43
N SER A 71 -3.61 8.08 -4.45
CA SER A 71 -4.54 8.22 -3.33
C SER A 71 -5.37 6.94 -3.13
N LEU A 72 -5.90 6.39 -4.22
CA LEU A 72 -6.63 5.12 -4.25
C LEU A 72 -5.76 3.97 -3.76
N GLU A 73 -4.53 3.87 -4.26
CA GLU A 73 -3.57 2.86 -3.83
C GLU A 73 -3.35 2.93 -2.31
N LYS A 74 -3.13 4.13 -1.74
CA LYS A 74 -3.00 4.30 -0.28
C LYS A 74 -4.23 3.85 0.49
N ASN A 75 -5.43 4.06 -0.08
CA ASN A 75 -6.67 3.65 0.58
C ASN A 75 -6.85 2.13 0.51
N TYR A 76 -6.68 1.52 -0.68
CA TYR A 76 -6.79 0.08 -0.90
C TYR A 76 -5.73 -0.71 -0.12
N ARG A 77 -4.53 -0.16 0.09
CA ARG A 77 -3.51 -0.75 0.97
C ARG A 77 -3.99 -0.99 2.40
N LYS A 78 -4.99 -0.24 2.90
CA LYS A 78 -5.57 -0.46 4.24
C LYS A 78 -6.45 -1.71 4.29
N ASN A 79 -7.11 -2.02 3.19
CA ASN A 79 -7.99 -3.19 3.05
C ASN A 79 -7.20 -4.46 2.72
N GLY A 80 -5.93 -4.34 2.34
CA GLY A 80 -5.02 -5.45 2.11
C GLY A 80 -4.86 -5.84 0.64
N PRO A 81 -4.34 -7.05 0.36
CA PRO A 81 -4.09 -7.49 -1.02
C PRO A 81 -5.35 -7.89 -1.78
N ASP A 82 -6.43 -8.27 -1.09
CA ASP A 82 -7.63 -8.88 -1.69
C ASP A 82 -8.33 -7.98 -2.70
N GLU A 83 -8.33 -6.67 -2.45
CA GLU A 83 -8.94 -5.68 -3.34
C GLU A 83 -8.16 -5.58 -4.66
N PHE A 84 -6.82 -5.66 -4.61
CA PHE A 84 -5.98 -5.71 -5.81
C PHE A 84 -6.17 -7.02 -6.59
N LEU A 85 -6.37 -8.14 -5.90
CA LEU A 85 -6.64 -9.44 -6.54
C LEU A 85 -7.99 -9.42 -7.26
N THR A 86 -9.02 -8.88 -6.61
CA THR A 86 -10.36 -8.74 -7.20
C THR A 86 -10.34 -7.86 -8.45
N MET A 87 -9.63 -6.72 -8.40
CA MET A 87 -9.45 -5.85 -9.57
C MET A 87 -8.71 -6.58 -10.70
N TYR A 88 -7.66 -7.35 -10.36
CA TYR A 88 -6.90 -8.10 -11.34
C TYR A 88 -7.73 -9.21 -12.00
N ASP A 89 -8.54 -9.92 -11.24
CA ASP A 89 -9.43 -10.96 -11.76
C ASP A 89 -10.47 -10.38 -12.72
N ALA A 90 -11.06 -9.22 -12.38
CA ALA A 90 -11.97 -8.51 -13.27
C ALA A 90 -11.29 -8.05 -14.58
N ILE A 91 -10.04 -7.57 -14.51
CA ILE A 91 -9.25 -7.24 -15.71
C ILE A 91 -9.05 -8.51 -16.57
N ARG A 92 -8.67 -9.62 -15.95
CA ARG A 92 -8.41 -10.89 -16.64
C ARG A 92 -9.67 -11.42 -17.32
N GLU A 93 -10.82 -11.33 -16.66
CA GLU A 93 -12.11 -11.74 -17.21
C GLU A 93 -12.53 -10.86 -18.39
N SER A 94 -12.48 -9.54 -18.25
CA SER A 94 -12.79 -8.61 -19.34
C SER A 94 -11.90 -8.79 -20.58
N LYS A 95 -10.64 -9.22 -20.38
CA LYS A 95 -9.72 -9.55 -21.47
C LYS A 95 -10.10 -10.87 -22.15
N ARG A 96 -10.59 -11.85 -21.38
CA ARG A 96 -11.04 -13.14 -21.91
C ARG A 96 -12.33 -12.99 -22.73
N GLU A 97 -13.25 -12.14 -22.30
CA GLU A 97 -14.47 -11.82 -23.04
C GLU A 97 -14.14 -11.16 -24.38
N ARG A 98 -13.33 -10.11 -24.37
CA ARG A 98 -12.86 -9.44 -25.60
C ARG A 98 -12.06 -10.31 -26.57
N SER A 99 -11.53 -11.45 -26.12
CA SER A 99 -10.82 -12.40 -26.99
C SER A 99 -11.73 -13.43 -27.66
N LYS A 100 -13.01 -13.48 -27.26
CA LYS A 100 -14.02 -14.38 -27.83
C LYS A 100 -14.86 -13.72 -28.91
N ASP A 101 -14.86 -12.38 -28.96
CA ASP A 101 -15.44 -11.57 -30.03
C ASP A 101 -14.43 -11.38 -31.17
#